data_AF-A0A644YEE2-F1
#
_entry.id   AF-A0A644YEE2-F1
#
_cell.length_a   1.000
_cell.length_b   1.000
_cell.length_c   1.000
_cell.angle_alpha   90.00
_cell.angle_beta   90.00
_cell.angle_gamma   90.00
#
_symmetry.space_group_name_H-M   'P 1'
#
loop_
_entity.id
_entity.type
_entity.pdbx_description
1 polymer ?
#
loop_
_entity_poly.entity_id
_entity_poly.type
_entity_poly.pdbx_seq_one_letter_code
_entity_poly.pdbx_strand_id
1 'polypeptide(L)'
;MIDPNYLASPAINYYFLVVSCIVLSVVGTVVTEKFMAPRFENVDLSKYDYDKKAAELTPQQNKALKMGIMSFFITVGVIIAMCMGEDPILGDAKTGSLMAATSPFMSGIIVTVSLILFVPGAVYGFFSGRYKNDKDMFADIVAAFRDMAPYILLCFFCAQFTNYFSWSNLGAIIAIKGAGALKAMNFTGIPLVIGLLIVSCIVNIFIGSASAKWAILAPVFVPMMMILGYDPAITQTAYRIGDSITNPLSPLFYYFPLILGFARRYEKDTGMGTIIANMMPYSLTFTITWIILLIVWIVFDLPLGPGGRIFLH
;
A
#
# COMPACT_ATOMS: atom_id res chain seq x y z
N MET A 1 -19.49 -10.64 20.16
CA MET A 1 -20.15 -10.85 18.85
C MET A 1 -21.62 -10.53 19.03
N ILE A 2 -22.19 -9.69 18.16
CA ILE A 2 -23.60 -9.22 18.26
C ILE A 2 -24.54 -10.10 17.43
N ASP A 3 -24.07 -10.63 16.29
CA ASP A 3 -24.76 -11.68 15.53
C ASP A 3 -23.77 -12.82 15.21
N PRO A 4 -23.94 -14.02 15.79
CA PRO A 4 -23.11 -15.19 15.50
C PRO A 4 -23.27 -15.75 14.07
N ASN A 5 -24.35 -15.42 13.37
CA ASN A 5 -24.67 -15.92 12.03
C ASN A 5 -24.25 -14.97 10.90
N TYR A 6 -23.69 -13.80 11.23
CA TYR A 6 -23.23 -12.84 10.23
C TYR A 6 -22.00 -13.40 9.49
N LEU A 7 -22.21 -13.84 8.25
CA LEU A 7 -21.17 -14.33 7.36
C LEU A 7 -20.64 -13.18 6.49
N ALA A 8 -19.50 -12.62 6.90
CA ALA A 8 -18.81 -11.61 6.11
C ALA A 8 -18.22 -12.24 4.84
N SER A 9 -18.72 -11.83 3.68
CA SER A 9 -18.13 -12.19 2.38
C SER A 9 -16.74 -11.54 2.25
N PRO A 10 -15.71 -12.25 1.72
CA PRO A 10 -14.45 -11.60 1.35
C PRO A 10 -14.63 -10.46 0.35
N ALA A 11 -15.70 -10.51 -0.47
CA ALA A 11 -16.04 -9.50 -1.47
C ALA A 11 -16.96 -8.39 -0.95
N ILE A 12 -17.20 -8.29 0.36
CA ILE A 12 -18.22 -7.39 0.94
C ILE A 12 -18.06 -5.89 0.62
N ASN A 13 -16.86 -5.44 0.21
CA ASN A 13 -16.62 -4.06 -0.26
C ASN A 13 -16.20 -3.97 -1.73
N TYR A 14 -16.39 -5.02 -2.52
CA TYR A 14 -15.83 -5.12 -3.87
C TYR A 14 -16.31 -4.00 -4.81
N TYR A 15 -17.60 -3.66 -4.80
CA TYR A 15 -18.15 -2.62 -5.67
C TYR A 15 -17.57 -1.25 -5.34
N PHE A 16 -17.48 -0.92 -4.05
CA PHE A 16 -16.86 0.32 -3.59
C PHE A 16 -15.39 0.40 -4.00
N LEU A 17 -14.64 -0.70 -3.89
CA LEU A 17 -13.22 -0.74 -4.24
C LEU A 17 -12.98 -0.56 -5.74
N VAL A 18 -13.81 -1.18 -6.60
CA VAL A 18 -13.70 -1.02 -8.06
C VAL A 18 -13.92 0.44 -8.46
N VAL A 19 -14.98 1.07 -7.95
CA VAL A 19 -15.27 2.47 -8.28
C VAL A 19 -14.22 3.41 -7.69
N SER A 20 -13.77 3.14 -6.46
CA SER A 20 -12.66 3.88 -5.83
C SER A 20 -11.38 3.82 -6.68
N CYS A 21 -11.04 2.64 -7.23
CA CYS A 21 -9.86 2.47 -8.07
C CYS A 21 -9.89 3.39 -9.30
N ILE A 22 -11.03 3.43 -10.01
CA ILE A 22 -11.20 4.27 -11.20
C ILE A 22 -11.10 5.75 -10.82
N VAL A 23 -11.87 6.17 -9.81
CA VAL A 23 -11.92 7.58 -9.40
C VAL A 23 -10.56 8.08 -8.90
N LEU A 24 -9.88 7.30 -8.04
CA LEU A 24 -8.58 7.69 -7.52
C LEU A 24 -7.47 7.66 -8.58
N SER A 25 -7.57 6.81 -9.60
CA SER A 25 -6.63 6.84 -10.73
C SER A 25 -6.71 8.19 -11.44
N VAL A 26 -7.93 8.66 -11.74
CA VAL A 26 -8.15 9.97 -12.38
C VAL A 26 -7.67 11.11 -11.48
N VAL A 27 -8.05 11.11 -10.21
CA VAL A 27 -7.64 12.16 -9.26
C VAL A 27 -6.12 12.16 -9.08
N GLY A 28 -5.51 10.98 -8.96
CA GLY A 28 -4.07 10.82 -8.86
C GLY A 28 -3.34 11.41 -10.07
N THR A 29 -3.80 11.09 -11.29
CA THR A 29 -3.27 11.71 -12.51
C THR A 29 -3.38 13.23 -12.49
N VAL A 30 -4.54 13.77 -12.10
CA VAL A 30 -4.72 15.23 -12.02
C VAL A 30 -3.79 15.87 -10.98
N VAL A 31 -3.60 15.24 -9.82
CA VAL A 31 -2.69 15.73 -8.78
C VAL A 31 -1.25 15.71 -9.29
N THR A 32 -0.84 14.62 -9.95
CA THR A 32 0.49 14.50 -10.55
C THR A 32 0.72 15.59 -11.57
N GLU A 33 -0.12 15.68 -12.61
CA GLU A 33 0.06 16.57 -13.75
C GLU A 33 -0.08 18.06 -13.37
N LYS A 34 -1.03 18.41 -12.50
CA LYS A 34 -1.33 19.83 -12.21
C LYS A 34 -0.61 20.39 -10.98
N PHE A 35 -0.28 19.56 -9.99
CA PHE A 35 0.28 20.05 -8.73
C PHE A 35 1.71 19.58 -8.50
N MET A 36 2.06 18.37 -8.89
CA MET A 36 3.38 17.80 -8.60
C MET A 36 4.37 18.03 -9.73
N ALA A 37 4.04 17.67 -10.96
CA ALA A 37 4.91 17.83 -12.12
C ALA A 37 5.40 19.29 -12.31
N PRO A 38 4.56 20.33 -12.16
CA PRO A 38 5.02 21.72 -12.28
C PRO A 38 6.04 22.14 -11.23
N ARG A 39 6.08 21.47 -10.06
CA ARG A 39 7.10 21.74 -9.03
C ARG A 39 8.50 21.30 -9.46
N PHE A 40 8.60 20.40 -10.44
CA PHE A 40 9.85 19.85 -10.92
C PHE A 40 10.27 20.41 -12.29
N GLU A 41 9.46 21.25 -12.94
CA GLU A 41 9.74 21.81 -14.29
C GLU A 41 11.00 22.69 -14.36
N ASN A 42 11.33 23.40 -13.27
CA ASN A 42 12.48 24.29 -13.20
C ASN A 42 13.67 23.70 -12.43
N VAL A 43 13.59 22.41 -12.09
CA VAL A 43 14.71 21.73 -11.44
C VAL A 43 15.76 21.46 -12.50
N ASP A 44 17.00 21.82 -12.20
CA ASP A 44 18.14 21.57 -13.06
C ASP A 44 18.37 20.05 -13.18
N LEU A 45 17.79 19.47 -14.24
CA LEU A 45 17.89 18.05 -14.55
C LEU A 45 19.33 17.60 -14.85
N SER A 46 20.27 18.54 -15.08
CA SER A 46 21.69 18.23 -15.33
C SER A 46 22.46 17.79 -14.09
N LYS A 47 21.91 18.03 -12.89
CA LYS A 47 22.43 17.52 -11.61
C LYS A 47 22.16 16.04 -11.41
N TYR A 48 21.13 15.55 -12.08
CA TYR A 48 20.84 14.14 -12.19
C TYR A 48 21.64 13.62 -13.37
N ASP A 49 22.12 12.38 -13.26
CA ASP A 49 22.90 11.72 -14.31
C ASP A 49 21.96 11.35 -15.48
N TYR A 50 21.35 12.36 -16.11
CA TYR A 50 20.52 12.22 -17.29
C TYR A 50 21.44 12.19 -18.49
N ASP A 51 22.08 11.05 -18.68
CA ASP A 51 22.95 10.82 -19.82
C ASP A 51 22.07 10.71 -21.08
N LYS A 52 21.99 11.81 -21.87
CA LYS A 52 21.33 11.81 -23.18
C LYS A 52 21.93 10.76 -24.12
N LYS A 53 23.18 10.31 -23.93
CA LYS A 53 23.78 9.18 -24.68
C LYS A 53 23.35 7.82 -24.13
N ALA A 54 22.87 7.73 -22.89
CA ALA A 54 22.21 6.53 -22.37
C ALA A 54 20.77 6.36 -22.91
N ALA A 55 20.16 7.43 -23.44
CA ALA A 55 18.86 7.36 -24.10
C ALA A 55 18.96 6.77 -25.53
N GLU A 56 20.10 6.90 -26.19
CA GLU A 56 20.37 6.23 -27.48
C GLU A 56 20.85 4.80 -27.25
N LEU A 57 19.93 3.84 -27.39
CA LEU A 57 20.24 2.43 -27.21
C LEU A 57 21.23 1.95 -28.27
N THR A 58 22.42 1.55 -27.83
CA THR A 58 23.37 0.82 -28.68
C THR A 58 22.74 -0.50 -29.18
N PRO A 59 23.20 -1.07 -30.31
CA PRO A 59 22.71 -2.37 -30.78
C PRO A 59 22.84 -3.48 -29.72
N GLN A 60 23.89 -3.42 -28.88
CA GLN A 60 24.10 -4.35 -27.78
C GLN A 60 23.08 -4.16 -26.66
N GLN A 61 22.80 -2.92 -26.25
CA GLN A 61 21.75 -2.62 -25.27
C GLN A 61 20.36 -2.98 -25.79
N ASN A 62 20.09 -2.78 -27.08
CA ASN A 62 18.84 -3.22 -27.71
C ASN A 62 18.67 -4.75 -27.67
N LYS A 63 19.76 -5.51 -27.92
CA LYS A 63 19.75 -6.97 -27.76
C LYS A 63 19.53 -7.36 -26.30
N ALA A 64 20.21 -6.69 -25.37
CA ALA A 64 20.05 -6.93 -23.94
C ALA A 64 18.63 -6.64 -23.45
N LEU A 65 18.01 -5.57 -23.94
CA LEU A 65 16.63 -5.19 -23.64
C LEU A 65 15.64 -6.27 -24.13
N LYS A 66 15.79 -6.76 -25.37
CA LYS A 66 14.97 -7.87 -25.88
C LYS A 66 15.11 -9.13 -25.04
N MET A 67 16.32 -9.47 -24.62
CA MET A 67 16.57 -10.63 -23.74
C MET A 67 15.99 -10.41 -22.34
N GLY A 68 16.10 -9.20 -21.79
CA GLY A 68 15.48 -8.80 -20.53
C GLY A 68 13.95 -8.94 -20.57
N ILE A 69 13.30 -8.40 -21.60
CA ILE A 69 11.85 -8.54 -21.81
C ILE A 69 11.45 -10.01 -21.96
N MET A 70 12.19 -10.78 -22.75
CA MET A 70 11.96 -12.22 -22.88
C MET A 70 12.03 -12.92 -21.52
N SER A 71 13.06 -12.63 -20.72
CA SER A 71 13.20 -13.21 -19.39
C SER A 71 12.08 -12.79 -18.43
N PHE A 72 11.59 -11.55 -18.52
CA PHE A 72 10.43 -11.10 -17.75
C PHE A 72 9.19 -11.94 -18.06
N PHE A 73 8.88 -12.15 -19.34
CA PHE A 73 7.73 -12.98 -19.73
C PHE A 73 7.91 -14.44 -19.34
N ILE A 74 9.13 -14.98 -19.40
CA ILE A 74 9.43 -16.33 -18.92
C ILE A 74 9.20 -16.42 -17.40
N THR A 75 9.74 -15.47 -16.62
CA THR A 75 9.57 -15.44 -15.16
C THR A 75 8.10 -15.32 -14.77
N VAL A 76 7.36 -14.40 -15.39
CA VAL A 76 5.92 -14.24 -15.16
C VAL A 76 5.16 -15.49 -15.60
N GLY A 77 5.50 -16.08 -16.74
CA GLY A 77 4.89 -17.33 -17.23
C GLY A 77 5.09 -18.50 -16.28
N VAL A 78 6.30 -18.65 -15.71
CA VAL A 78 6.59 -19.66 -14.68
C VAL A 78 5.77 -19.41 -13.42
N ILE A 79 5.71 -18.17 -12.93
CA ILE A 79 4.90 -17.82 -11.76
C ILE A 79 3.41 -18.12 -12.01
N ILE A 80 2.89 -17.74 -13.18
CA ILE A 80 1.50 -18.04 -13.57
C ILE A 80 1.27 -19.55 -13.61
N ALA A 81 2.19 -20.32 -14.20
CA ALA A 81 2.08 -21.77 -14.24
C ALA A 81 2.04 -22.38 -12.82
N MET A 82 2.80 -21.83 -11.86
CA MET A 82 2.75 -22.25 -10.45
C MET A 82 1.46 -21.81 -9.72
N CYS A 83 0.73 -20.83 -10.27
CA CYS A 83 -0.56 -20.37 -9.77
C CYS A 83 -1.75 -21.10 -10.41
N MET A 84 -1.54 -21.86 -11.48
CA MET A 84 -2.60 -22.56 -12.22
C MET A 84 -2.63 -24.06 -11.88
N GLY A 85 -3.81 -24.67 -12.01
CA GLY A 85 -4.04 -26.09 -11.74
C GLY A 85 -5.12 -26.31 -10.67
N GLU A 86 -5.47 -27.57 -10.44
CA GLU A 86 -6.41 -27.97 -9.37
C GLU A 86 -5.77 -27.84 -7.99
N ASP A 87 -4.44 -28.01 -7.90
CA ASP A 87 -3.64 -27.81 -6.68
C ASP A 87 -2.47 -26.86 -6.98
N PRO A 88 -2.71 -25.55 -7.01
CA PRO A 88 -1.69 -24.57 -7.36
C PRO A 88 -0.61 -24.52 -6.28
N ILE A 89 0.66 -24.69 -6.69
CA ILE A 89 1.85 -24.67 -5.81
C ILE A 89 1.91 -23.39 -4.97
N LEU A 90 1.49 -22.27 -5.55
CA LEU A 90 1.47 -20.97 -4.85
C LEU A 90 0.10 -20.63 -4.22
N GLY A 91 -0.87 -21.54 -4.28
CA GLY A 91 -2.16 -21.39 -3.61
C GLY A 91 -2.14 -21.88 -2.16
N ASP A 92 -3.19 -21.54 -1.43
CA ASP A 92 -3.37 -22.02 -0.06
C ASP A 92 -3.52 -23.55 -0.02
N ALA A 93 -2.74 -24.21 0.85
CA ALA A 93 -2.67 -25.66 0.93
C ALA A 93 -3.98 -26.37 1.31
N LYS A 94 -4.99 -25.65 1.83
CA LYS A 94 -6.30 -26.22 2.19
C LYS A 94 -7.39 -25.91 1.19
N THR A 95 -7.33 -24.75 0.56
CA THR A 95 -8.41 -24.22 -0.28
C THR A 95 -8.03 -24.07 -1.75
N GLY A 96 -6.75 -24.22 -2.10
CA GLY A 96 -6.21 -23.90 -3.43
C GLY A 96 -6.30 -22.40 -3.77
N SER A 97 -6.80 -21.56 -2.86
CA SER A 97 -7.07 -20.16 -3.15
C SER A 97 -5.77 -19.35 -3.20
N LEU A 98 -5.53 -18.69 -4.33
CA LEU A 98 -4.42 -17.73 -4.49
C LEU A 98 -4.66 -16.44 -3.73
N MET A 99 -5.91 -16.09 -3.43
CA MET A 99 -6.27 -14.82 -2.80
C MET A 99 -6.37 -14.93 -1.28
N ALA A 100 -6.23 -16.15 -0.73
CA ALA A 100 -6.10 -16.35 0.69
C ALA A 100 -4.79 -15.74 1.20
N ALA A 101 -4.84 -15.05 2.34
CA ALA A 101 -3.65 -14.47 2.96
C ALA A 101 -2.59 -15.52 3.35
N THR A 102 -3.03 -16.77 3.54
CA THR A 102 -2.19 -17.93 3.85
C THR A 102 -1.54 -18.56 2.61
N SER A 103 -1.93 -18.14 1.40
CA SER A 103 -1.31 -18.64 0.18
C SER A 103 0.17 -18.21 0.10
N PRO A 104 1.07 -19.08 -0.37
CA PRO A 104 2.44 -18.71 -0.67
C PRO A 104 2.55 -17.53 -1.64
N PHE A 105 1.61 -17.39 -2.58
CA PHE A 105 1.56 -16.25 -3.51
C PHE A 105 1.40 -14.92 -2.78
N MET A 106 0.40 -14.80 -1.91
CA MET A 106 0.09 -13.54 -1.21
C MET A 106 1.07 -13.26 -0.08
N SER A 107 1.44 -14.28 0.69
CA SER A 107 2.42 -14.12 1.78
C SER A 107 3.84 -13.85 1.25
N GLY A 108 4.19 -14.41 0.10
CA GLY A 108 5.48 -14.26 -0.57
C GLY A 108 5.56 -13.12 -1.58
N ILE A 109 4.56 -12.23 -1.66
CA ILE A 109 4.44 -11.27 -2.76
C ILE A 109 5.67 -10.36 -2.93
N ILE A 110 6.36 -10.01 -1.83
CA ILE A 110 7.59 -9.23 -1.86
C ILE A 110 8.70 -10.01 -2.59
N VAL A 111 8.85 -11.30 -2.31
CA VAL A 111 9.82 -12.18 -2.97
C VAL A 111 9.45 -12.35 -4.44
N THR A 112 8.17 -12.57 -4.74
CA THR A 112 7.65 -12.69 -6.11
C THR A 112 7.96 -11.44 -6.94
N VAL A 113 7.65 -10.25 -6.42
CA VAL A 113 7.97 -8.97 -7.09
C VAL A 113 9.48 -8.81 -7.22
N SER A 114 10.24 -9.15 -6.18
CA SER A 114 11.71 -9.10 -6.24
C SER A 114 12.26 -9.98 -7.35
N LEU A 115 11.74 -11.19 -7.55
CA LEU A 115 12.13 -12.09 -8.66
C LEU A 115 11.75 -11.53 -10.03
N ILE A 116 10.53 -11.01 -10.18
CA ILE A 116 10.04 -10.41 -11.43
C ILE A 116 10.90 -9.22 -11.86
N LEU A 117 11.47 -8.47 -10.92
CA LEU A 117 12.37 -7.36 -11.22
C LEU A 117 13.85 -7.78 -11.32
N PHE A 118 14.28 -8.72 -10.48
CA PHE A 118 15.66 -9.17 -10.40
C PHE A 118 16.09 -9.95 -11.65
N VAL A 119 15.29 -10.94 -12.08
CA VAL A 119 15.65 -11.80 -13.21
C VAL A 119 15.88 -11.00 -14.50
N PRO A 120 14.96 -10.12 -14.96
CA PRO A 120 15.22 -9.31 -16.15
C PRO A 120 16.33 -8.29 -15.96
N GLY A 121 16.50 -7.73 -14.75
CA GLY A 121 17.63 -6.85 -14.42
C GLY A 121 18.98 -7.56 -14.55
N ALA A 122 19.10 -8.77 -14.03
CA ALA A 122 20.30 -9.60 -14.12
C ALA A 122 20.58 -9.99 -15.57
N VAL A 123 19.58 -10.52 -16.30
CA VAL A 123 19.71 -10.88 -17.73
C VAL A 123 20.14 -9.68 -18.56
N TYR A 124 19.52 -8.51 -18.36
CA TYR A 124 19.95 -7.29 -19.04
C TYR A 124 21.41 -6.93 -18.73
N GLY A 125 21.82 -7.01 -17.45
CA GLY A 125 23.18 -6.70 -17.04
C GLY A 125 24.24 -7.60 -17.68
N PHE A 126 23.98 -8.90 -17.83
CA PHE A 126 24.89 -9.81 -18.54
C PHE A 126 24.91 -9.57 -20.06
N PHE A 127 23.75 -9.44 -20.70
CA PHE A 127 23.68 -9.25 -22.16
C PHE A 127 24.16 -7.86 -22.62
N SER A 128 24.05 -6.84 -21.76
CA SER A 128 24.58 -5.51 -22.04
C SER A 128 26.11 -5.43 -21.89
N GLY A 129 26.75 -6.47 -21.32
CA GLY A 129 28.18 -6.50 -21.05
C GLY A 129 28.60 -5.76 -19.78
N ARG A 130 27.63 -5.26 -18.98
CA ARG A 130 27.90 -4.65 -17.66
C ARG A 130 28.42 -5.69 -16.67
N TYR A 131 27.82 -6.88 -16.67
CA TYR A 131 28.24 -8.00 -15.83
C TYR A 131 29.02 -9.00 -16.68
N LYS A 132 30.31 -9.17 -16.39
CA LYS A 132 31.16 -10.19 -17.02
C LYS A 132 31.14 -11.50 -16.24
N ASN A 133 30.84 -11.42 -14.96
CA ASN A 133 30.76 -12.54 -14.04
C ASN A 133 29.79 -12.22 -12.89
N ASP A 134 29.55 -13.20 -12.04
CA ASP A 134 28.73 -13.09 -10.84
C ASP A 134 29.23 -12.03 -9.86
N LYS A 135 30.56 -11.85 -9.72
CA LYS A 135 31.15 -10.85 -8.80
C LYS A 135 30.75 -9.41 -9.18
N ASP A 136 30.69 -9.09 -10.47
CA ASP A 136 30.27 -7.77 -10.94
C ASP A 136 28.80 -7.50 -10.55
N MET A 137 27.94 -8.50 -10.71
CA MET A 137 26.53 -8.42 -10.31
C MET A 137 26.39 -8.28 -8.78
N PHE A 138 27.13 -9.08 -8.01
CA PHE A 138 27.12 -9.01 -6.56
C PHE A 138 27.69 -7.69 -6.04
N ALA A 139 28.67 -7.09 -6.71
CA ALA A 139 29.18 -5.77 -6.36
C ALA A 139 28.09 -4.69 -6.48
N ASP A 140 27.29 -4.71 -7.55
CA ASP A 140 26.13 -3.81 -7.72
C ASP A 140 25.05 -4.07 -6.65
N ILE A 141 24.79 -5.33 -6.31
CA ILE A 141 23.86 -5.67 -5.21
C ILE A 141 24.37 -5.11 -3.88
N VAL A 142 25.66 -5.30 -3.55
CA VAL A 142 26.27 -4.79 -2.33
C VAL A 142 26.25 -3.26 -2.29
N ALA A 143 26.48 -2.60 -3.43
CA ALA A 143 26.35 -1.15 -3.54
C ALA A 143 24.91 -0.70 -3.21
N ALA A 144 23.89 -1.37 -3.75
CA ALA A 144 22.50 -1.09 -3.41
C ALA A 144 22.20 -1.27 -1.91
N PHE A 145 22.75 -2.31 -1.27
CA PHE A 145 22.62 -2.47 0.19
C PHE A 145 23.35 -1.38 0.99
N ARG A 146 24.51 -0.90 0.51
CA ARG A 146 25.24 0.20 1.14
C ARG A 146 24.43 1.51 1.08
N ASP A 147 23.79 1.79 -0.05
CA ASP A 147 22.89 2.94 -0.21
C ASP A 147 21.69 2.87 0.73
N MET A 148 21.28 1.65 1.12
CA MET A 148 20.23 1.38 2.10
C MET A 148 20.71 1.41 3.57
N ALA A 149 22.00 1.57 3.87
CA ALA A 149 22.49 1.54 5.26
C ALA A 149 21.84 2.60 6.18
N PRO A 150 21.67 3.88 5.75
CA PRO A 150 20.92 4.86 6.55
C PRO A 150 19.46 4.48 6.76
N TYR A 151 18.86 3.78 5.79
CA TYR A 151 17.52 3.22 5.93
C TYR A 151 17.50 2.15 7.02
N ILE A 152 18.39 1.15 6.97
CA ILE A 152 18.39 0.06 7.97
C ILE A 152 18.44 0.62 9.40
N LEU A 153 19.24 1.68 9.61
CA LEU A 153 19.30 2.40 10.89
C LEU A 153 17.97 3.06 11.28
N LEU A 154 17.32 3.75 10.34
CA LEU A 154 15.98 4.33 10.58
C LEU A 154 14.97 3.23 10.94
N CYS A 155 14.97 2.15 10.18
CA CYS A 155 14.06 1.01 10.34
C CYS A 155 14.21 0.38 11.73
N PHE A 156 15.45 0.29 12.25
CA PHE A 156 15.72 -0.16 13.61
C PHE A 156 14.97 0.69 14.65
N PHE A 157 15.11 2.01 14.63
CA PHE A 157 14.43 2.88 15.58
C PHE A 157 12.90 2.86 15.42
N CYS A 158 12.39 2.85 14.18
CA CYS A 158 10.96 2.72 13.90
C CYS A 158 10.38 1.40 14.44
N ALA A 159 11.11 0.29 14.31
CA ALA A 159 10.71 -1.00 14.85
C ALA A 159 10.67 -0.98 16.39
N GLN A 160 11.68 -0.39 17.05
CA GLN A 160 11.68 -0.24 18.52
C GLN A 160 10.51 0.61 19.00
N PHE A 161 10.26 1.76 18.36
CA PHE A 161 9.12 2.61 18.67
C PHE A 161 7.79 1.84 18.52
N THR A 162 7.60 1.17 17.40
CA THR A 162 6.37 0.40 17.12
C THR A 162 6.17 -0.70 18.16
N ASN A 163 7.25 -1.39 18.55
CA ASN A 163 7.20 -2.44 19.56
C ASN A 163 6.83 -1.89 20.95
N TYR A 164 7.50 -0.83 21.42
CA TYR A 164 7.17 -0.21 22.71
C TYR A 164 5.77 0.44 22.73
N PHE A 165 5.35 1.01 21.60
CA PHE A 165 4.01 1.57 21.46
C PHE A 165 2.92 0.49 21.52
N SER A 166 3.17 -0.68 20.91
CA SER A 166 2.30 -1.84 21.00
C SER A 166 2.30 -2.43 22.42
N TRP A 167 3.47 -2.63 23.02
CA TRP A 167 3.63 -3.18 24.38
C TRP A 167 2.95 -2.32 25.45
N SER A 168 3.08 -1.00 25.33
CA SER A 168 2.45 -0.05 26.27
C SER A 168 0.93 0.06 26.14
N ASN A 169 0.32 -0.63 25.15
CA ASN A 169 -1.10 -0.54 24.83
C ASN A 169 -1.59 0.89 24.49
N LEU A 170 -0.68 1.83 24.20
CA LEU A 170 -1.05 3.21 23.89
C LEU A 170 -1.95 3.29 22.65
N GLY A 171 -1.68 2.48 21.63
CA GLY A 171 -2.54 2.38 20.43
C GLY A 171 -3.97 1.94 20.76
N ALA A 172 -4.13 0.94 21.64
CA ALA A 172 -5.43 0.47 22.09
C ALA A 172 -6.15 1.51 22.97
N ILE A 173 -5.43 2.18 23.86
CA ILE A 173 -5.97 3.26 24.70
C ILE A 173 -6.49 4.41 23.84
N ILE A 174 -5.72 4.84 22.84
CA ILE A 174 -6.13 5.90 21.91
C ILE A 174 -7.37 5.48 21.12
N ALA A 175 -7.41 4.24 20.63
CA ALA A 175 -8.57 3.71 19.91
C ALA A 175 -9.83 3.67 20.78
N ILE A 176 -9.74 3.14 22.01
CA ILE A 176 -10.87 3.03 22.94
C ILE A 176 -11.35 4.42 23.38
N LYS A 177 -10.44 5.33 23.72
CA LYS A 177 -10.79 6.70 24.10
C LYS A 177 -11.39 7.48 22.93
N GLY A 178 -10.86 7.31 21.73
CA GLY A 178 -11.40 7.91 20.51
C GLY A 178 -12.82 7.40 20.20
N ALA A 179 -13.04 6.08 20.30
CA ALA A 179 -14.36 5.48 20.15
C ALA A 179 -15.34 5.98 21.23
N GLY A 180 -14.89 6.06 22.48
CA GLY A 180 -15.69 6.59 23.60
C GLY A 180 -16.06 8.06 23.40
N ALA A 181 -15.14 8.88 22.88
CA ALA A 181 -15.41 10.28 22.55
C ALA A 181 -16.46 10.40 21.43
N LEU A 182 -16.35 9.60 20.37
CA LEU A 182 -17.35 9.58 19.28
C LEU A 182 -18.73 9.15 19.78
N LYS A 183 -18.79 8.15 20.68
CA LYS A 183 -20.05 7.72 21.32
C LYS A 183 -20.66 8.80 22.20
N ALA A 184 -19.84 9.51 22.98
CA ALA A 184 -20.29 10.58 23.89
C ALA A 184 -20.81 11.82 23.13
N MET A 185 -20.34 12.05 21.91
CA MET A 185 -20.79 13.15 21.06
C MET A 185 -22.15 12.91 20.38
N ASN A 186 -22.79 11.74 20.58
CA ASN A 186 -24.05 11.34 19.93
C ASN A 186 -24.02 11.47 18.40
N PHE A 187 -22.84 11.31 17.77
CA PHE A 187 -22.77 11.30 16.32
C PHE A 187 -23.48 10.07 15.76
N THR A 188 -24.45 10.32 14.90
CA THR A 188 -25.16 9.32 14.08
C THR A 188 -25.00 9.70 12.62
N GLY A 189 -25.28 8.79 11.69
CA GLY A 189 -25.23 9.12 10.27
C GLY A 189 -23.80 9.23 9.72
N ILE A 190 -23.69 10.02 8.67
CA ILE A 190 -22.45 10.33 7.96
C ILE A 190 -21.33 10.86 8.89
N PRO A 191 -21.57 11.78 9.86
CA PRO A 191 -20.54 12.25 10.78
C PRO A 191 -19.82 11.15 11.56
N LEU A 192 -20.55 10.10 11.96
CA LEU A 192 -19.97 8.97 12.69
C LEU A 192 -19.00 8.17 11.81
N VAL A 193 -19.40 7.88 10.57
CA VAL A 193 -18.57 7.13 9.62
C VAL A 193 -17.30 7.91 9.26
N ILE A 194 -17.42 9.23 9.06
CA ILE A 194 -16.27 10.11 8.84
C ILE A 194 -15.39 10.18 10.08
N GLY A 195 -15.97 10.26 11.29
CA GLY A 195 -15.24 10.22 12.55
C GLY A 195 -14.41 8.94 12.70
N LEU A 196 -14.98 7.78 12.35
CA LEU A 196 -14.27 6.49 12.35
C LEU A 196 -13.12 6.48 11.35
N LEU A 197 -13.34 6.99 10.13
CA LEU A 197 -12.29 7.15 9.12
C LEU A 197 -11.13 7.99 9.68
N ILE A 198 -11.42 9.13 10.31
CA ILE A 198 -10.39 10.01 10.90
C ILE A 198 -9.62 9.30 12.01
N VAL A 199 -10.32 8.56 12.90
CA VAL A 199 -9.64 7.77 13.93
C VAL A 199 -8.73 6.71 13.30
N SER A 200 -9.18 6.04 12.24
CA SER A 200 -8.36 5.08 11.49
C SER A 200 -7.11 5.75 10.91
N CYS A 201 -7.23 6.95 10.31
CA CYS A 201 -6.09 7.72 9.82
C CYS A 201 -5.06 8.03 10.92
N ILE A 202 -5.52 8.46 12.10
CA ILE A 202 -4.65 8.78 13.24
C ILE A 202 -3.91 7.53 13.70
N VAL A 203 -4.62 6.42 13.91
CA VAL A 203 -4.01 5.15 14.34
C VAL A 203 -3.02 4.63 13.28
N ASN A 204 -3.32 4.83 12.00
CA ASN A 204 -2.47 4.40 10.89
C ASN A 204 -1.10 5.11 10.86
N ILE A 205 -1.01 6.34 11.35
CA ILE A 205 0.29 7.01 11.46
C ILE A 205 1.23 6.25 12.41
N PHE A 206 0.69 5.58 13.44
CA PHE A 206 1.45 4.90 14.49
C PHE A 206 1.63 3.39 14.27
N ILE A 207 0.68 2.74 13.60
CA ILE A 207 0.69 1.29 13.38
C ILE A 207 0.64 1.02 11.88
N GLY A 208 1.77 0.69 11.25
CA GLY A 208 1.85 0.53 9.79
C GLY A 208 1.16 -0.72 9.22
N SER A 209 0.85 -1.73 10.04
CA SER A 209 0.20 -2.96 9.56
C SER A 209 -1.32 -2.81 9.53
N ALA A 210 -1.94 -3.05 8.37
CA ALA A 210 -3.40 -3.05 8.22
C ALA A 210 -4.03 -4.15 9.10
N SER A 211 -3.60 -5.40 8.94
CA SER A 211 -4.17 -6.52 9.69
C SER A 211 -4.05 -6.35 11.21
N ALA A 212 -2.94 -5.80 11.71
CA ALA A 212 -2.76 -5.56 13.14
C ALA A 212 -3.71 -4.47 13.66
N LYS A 213 -3.88 -3.36 12.91
CA LYS A 213 -4.84 -2.31 13.26
C LYS A 213 -6.26 -2.84 13.26
N TRP A 214 -6.67 -3.55 12.21
CA TRP A 214 -8.02 -4.09 12.12
C TRP A 214 -8.33 -5.07 13.27
N ALA A 215 -7.37 -5.91 13.66
CA ALA A 215 -7.54 -6.83 14.78
C ALA A 215 -7.85 -6.12 16.12
N ILE A 216 -7.32 -4.91 16.32
CA ILE A 216 -7.57 -4.11 17.53
C ILE A 216 -8.85 -3.28 17.40
N LEU A 217 -9.07 -2.69 16.22
CA LEU A 217 -10.16 -1.75 15.97
C LEU A 217 -11.50 -2.43 15.72
N ALA A 218 -11.51 -3.57 15.02
CA ALA A 218 -12.74 -4.26 14.63
C ALA A 218 -13.58 -4.73 15.83
N PRO A 219 -13.01 -5.36 16.89
CA PRO A 219 -13.78 -5.78 18.06
C PRO A 219 -14.46 -4.63 18.81
N VAL A 220 -14.01 -3.39 18.63
CA VAL A 220 -14.59 -2.20 19.25
C VAL A 220 -15.60 -1.53 18.30
N PHE A 221 -15.17 -1.21 17.08
CA PHE A 221 -15.97 -0.42 16.16
C PHE A 221 -17.07 -1.21 15.47
N VAL A 222 -16.84 -2.48 15.10
CA VAL A 222 -17.86 -3.27 14.41
C VAL A 222 -19.09 -3.47 15.30
N PRO A 223 -18.96 -3.92 16.57
CA PRO A 223 -20.12 -4.02 17.46
C PRO A 223 -20.81 -2.67 17.71
N MET A 224 -20.04 -1.59 17.89
CA MET A 224 -20.59 -0.26 18.10
C MET A 224 -21.46 0.19 16.91
N MET A 225 -20.95 0.03 15.68
CA MET A 225 -21.65 0.39 14.46
C MET A 225 -22.90 -0.48 14.23
N MET A 226 -22.82 -1.78 14.53
CA MET A 226 -23.97 -2.68 14.46
C MET A 226 -25.11 -2.29 15.40
N ILE A 227 -24.81 -1.88 16.64
CA ILE A 227 -25.83 -1.39 17.59
C ILE A 227 -26.55 -0.15 17.06
N LEU A 228 -25.84 0.68 16.29
CA LEU A 228 -26.37 1.89 15.67
C LEU A 228 -27.07 1.63 14.34
N GLY A 229 -27.27 0.35 13.96
CA GLY A 229 -27.98 -0.05 12.76
C GLY A 229 -27.13 0.00 11.49
N TYR A 230 -25.80 0.01 11.60
CA TYR A 230 -24.90 -0.05 10.43
C TYR A 230 -24.36 -1.45 10.19
N ASP A 231 -24.26 -1.81 8.91
CA ASP A 231 -23.65 -3.07 8.51
C ASP A 231 -22.13 -3.05 8.79
N PRO A 232 -21.51 -4.15 9.25
CA PRO A 232 -20.05 -4.25 9.37
C PRO A 232 -19.28 -3.85 8.10
N ALA A 233 -19.88 -3.98 6.91
CA ALA A 233 -19.33 -3.59 5.63
C ALA A 233 -18.93 -2.10 5.57
N ILE A 234 -19.77 -1.18 6.06
CA ILE A 234 -19.46 0.26 6.05
C ILE A 234 -18.34 0.59 7.04
N THR A 235 -18.33 -0.09 8.19
CA THR A 235 -17.26 0.01 9.19
C THR A 235 -15.92 -0.42 8.60
N GLN A 236 -15.90 -1.55 7.90
CA GLN A 236 -14.70 -2.04 7.21
C GLN A 236 -14.26 -1.11 6.08
N THR A 237 -15.20 -0.54 5.33
CA THR A 237 -14.88 0.41 4.25
C THR A 237 -14.24 1.69 4.80
N ALA A 238 -14.84 2.31 5.82
CA ALA A 238 -14.30 3.50 6.46
C ALA A 238 -12.92 3.25 7.08
N TYR A 239 -12.74 2.08 7.70
CA TYR A 239 -11.42 1.65 8.18
C TYR A 239 -10.40 1.53 7.04
N ARG A 240 -10.72 0.83 5.95
CA ARG A 240 -9.83 0.62 4.79
C ARG A 240 -9.39 1.93 4.14
N ILE A 241 -10.31 2.89 4.05
CA ILE A 241 -10.00 4.25 3.56
C ILE A 241 -8.98 4.91 4.49
N GLY A 242 -9.24 4.95 5.80
CA GLY A 242 -8.33 5.59 6.75
C GLY A 242 -6.96 4.91 6.88
N ASP A 243 -6.93 3.58 6.76
CA ASP A 243 -5.70 2.79 6.67
C ASP A 243 -4.88 3.12 5.43
N SER A 244 -5.52 3.54 4.33
CA SER A 244 -4.83 3.81 3.07
C SER A 244 -4.29 5.23 2.96
N ILE A 245 -5.10 6.23 3.36
CA ILE A 245 -4.83 7.66 3.12
C ILE A 245 -3.51 8.13 3.73
N THR A 246 -3.20 7.70 4.95
CA THR A 246 -2.04 8.22 5.70
C THR A 246 -0.81 7.33 5.62
N ASN A 247 -0.85 6.22 4.86
CA ASN A 247 0.31 5.36 4.61
C ASN A 247 1.54 6.14 4.12
N PRO A 248 1.45 7.00 3.09
CA PRO A 248 2.62 7.71 2.60
C PRO A 248 3.07 8.84 3.54
N LEU A 249 2.26 9.21 4.53
CA LEU A 249 2.59 10.21 5.55
C LEU A 249 3.23 9.59 6.80
N SER A 250 3.09 8.28 7.01
CA SER A 250 3.64 7.61 8.17
C SER A 250 5.11 7.25 7.95
N PRO A 251 6.04 7.78 8.77
CA PRO A 251 7.44 7.33 8.74
C PRO A 251 7.60 5.88 9.25
N LEU A 252 6.56 5.34 9.90
CA LEU A 252 6.51 3.97 10.40
C LEU A 252 5.89 3.00 9.39
N PHE A 253 5.43 3.51 8.25
CA PHE A 253 4.97 2.66 7.16
C PHE A 253 6.14 1.81 6.66
N TYR A 254 5.93 0.51 6.58
CA TYR A 254 6.99 -0.47 6.39
C TYR A 254 7.73 -0.33 5.04
N TYR A 255 7.07 0.22 4.01
CA TYR A 255 7.71 0.57 2.73
C TYR A 255 8.25 2.00 2.65
N PHE A 256 7.94 2.86 3.63
CA PHE A 256 8.37 4.27 3.62
C PHE A 256 9.87 4.41 3.32
N PRO A 257 10.75 3.58 3.92
CA PRO A 257 12.15 3.82 3.69
C PRO A 257 12.69 3.20 2.38
N LEU A 258 12.01 2.21 1.81
CA LEU A 258 12.27 1.77 0.43
C LEU A 258 12.02 2.94 -0.54
N ILE A 259 10.91 3.66 -0.34
CA ILE A 259 10.59 4.88 -1.08
C ILE A 259 11.70 5.93 -0.87
N LEU A 260 12.20 6.09 0.35
CA LEU A 260 13.33 6.99 0.65
C LEU A 260 14.62 6.59 -0.07
N GLY A 261 14.94 5.29 -0.13
CA GLY A 261 16.10 4.80 -0.89
C GLY A 261 15.98 5.13 -2.38
N PHE A 262 14.80 4.92 -2.97
CA PHE A 262 14.57 5.29 -4.37
C PHE A 262 14.63 6.79 -4.60
N ALA A 263 14.05 7.60 -3.71
CA ALA A 263 14.12 9.05 -3.83
C ALA A 263 15.57 9.56 -3.73
N ARG A 264 16.38 9.00 -2.81
CA ARG A 264 17.80 9.33 -2.63
C ARG A 264 18.70 8.98 -3.79
N ARG A 265 18.30 8.02 -4.64
CA ARG A 265 19.01 7.72 -5.89
C ARG A 265 18.97 8.89 -6.86
N TYR A 266 17.87 9.64 -6.87
CA TYR A 266 17.71 10.82 -7.72
C TYR A 266 18.14 12.09 -6.96
N GLU A 267 17.62 12.32 -5.76
CA GLU A 267 17.93 13.48 -4.93
C GLU A 267 18.57 13.08 -3.60
N LYS A 268 19.90 13.15 -3.51
CA LYS A 268 20.69 12.66 -2.36
C LYS A 268 20.31 13.31 -1.03
N ASP A 269 19.89 14.57 -1.06
CA ASP A 269 19.49 15.34 0.12
C ASP A 269 18.04 15.07 0.57
N THR A 270 17.34 14.15 -0.11
CA THR A 270 15.97 13.78 0.29
C THR A 270 15.98 13.15 1.69
N GLY A 271 15.25 13.80 2.59
CA GLY A 271 14.93 13.31 3.92
C GLY A 271 13.49 12.80 4.02
N MET A 272 13.15 12.23 5.17
CA MET A 272 11.79 11.75 5.44
C MET A 272 10.75 12.88 5.31
N GLY A 273 11.06 14.06 5.84
CA GLY A 273 10.17 15.22 5.78
C GLY A 273 9.86 15.66 4.34
N THR A 274 10.85 15.60 3.44
CA THR A 274 10.67 15.92 2.02
C THR A 274 9.70 14.95 1.34
N ILE A 275 9.79 13.66 1.64
CA ILE A 275 8.87 12.64 1.10
C ILE A 275 7.47 12.88 1.62
N ILE A 276 7.31 13.02 2.94
CA ILE A 276 6.01 13.27 3.56
C ILE A 276 5.37 14.54 2.97
N ALA A 277 6.14 15.64 2.87
CA ALA A 277 5.67 16.90 2.29
C ALA A 277 5.22 16.76 0.83
N ASN A 278 5.95 15.98 0.03
CA ASN A 278 5.57 15.72 -1.36
C ASN A 278 4.37 14.77 -1.50
N MET A 279 4.10 13.93 -0.49
CA MET A 279 2.94 13.03 -0.45
C MET A 279 1.69 13.66 0.17
N MET A 280 1.82 14.79 0.86
CA MET A 280 0.70 15.54 1.45
C MET A 280 -0.40 15.92 0.45
N PRO A 281 -0.09 16.46 -0.76
CA PRO A 281 -1.11 16.80 -1.75
C PRO A 281 -1.97 15.60 -2.16
N TYR A 282 -1.34 14.43 -2.37
CA TYR A 282 -2.06 13.19 -2.68
C TYR A 282 -2.93 12.74 -1.52
N SER A 283 -2.39 12.74 -0.30
CA SER A 283 -3.13 12.29 0.88
C SER A 283 -4.36 13.17 1.14
N LEU A 284 -4.22 14.50 1.03
CA LEU A 284 -5.32 15.44 1.23
C LEU A 284 -6.41 15.28 0.16
N THR A 285 -6.02 15.24 -1.12
CA THR A 285 -6.97 15.12 -2.23
C THR A 285 -7.68 13.78 -2.25
N PHE A 286 -6.98 12.68 -1.92
CA PHE A 286 -7.59 11.37 -1.78
C PHE A 286 -8.53 11.30 -0.57
N THR A 287 -8.19 11.96 0.55
CA THR A 287 -9.10 12.08 1.69
C THR A 287 -10.41 12.71 1.30
N ILE A 288 -10.35 13.87 0.65
CA ILE A 288 -11.55 14.61 0.22
C ILE A 288 -12.37 13.77 -0.76
N THR A 289 -11.70 13.18 -1.75
CA THR A 289 -12.35 12.35 -2.78
C THR A 289 -13.05 11.15 -2.17
N TRP A 290 -12.39 10.41 -1.27
CA TRP A 290 -12.99 9.25 -0.63
C TRP A 290 -14.10 9.62 0.35
N ILE A 291 -13.99 10.73 1.08
CA ILE A 291 -15.10 11.22 1.92
C ILE A 291 -16.32 11.51 1.04
N ILE A 292 -16.15 12.21 -0.09
CA ILE A 292 -17.25 12.48 -1.03
C ILE A 292 -17.84 11.17 -1.55
N LEU A 293 -17.01 10.23 -1.99
CA LEU A 293 -17.44 8.94 -2.52
C LEU A 293 -18.20 8.12 -1.46
N LEU A 294 -17.74 8.14 -0.21
CA LEU A 294 -18.39 7.49 0.91
C LEU A 294 -19.74 8.12 1.25
N ILE A 295 -19.83 9.46 1.23
CA ILE A 295 -21.09 10.19 1.41
C ILE A 295 -22.09 9.80 0.32
N VAL A 296 -21.67 9.76 -0.94
CA VAL A 296 -22.51 9.32 -2.07
C VAL A 296 -23.04 7.90 -1.81
N TRP A 297 -22.19 6.96 -1.40
CA TRP A 297 -22.61 5.60 -1.08
C TRP A 297 -23.65 5.55 0.05
N ILE A 298 -23.47 6.33 1.10
CA ILE A 298 -24.38 6.37 2.25
C ILE A 298 -25.72 7.01 1.88
N VAL A 299 -25.71 8.13 1.15
CA VAL A 299 -26.92 8.88 0.80
C VAL A 299 -27.82 8.09 -0.16
N PHE A 300 -27.22 7.37 -1.11
CA PHE A 300 -27.96 6.57 -2.09
C PHE A 300 -28.15 5.10 -1.66
N ASP A 301 -27.76 4.75 -0.43
CA ASP A 301 -27.80 3.38 0.12
C ASP A 301 -27.27 2.33 -0.88
N LEU A 302 -26.13 2.65 -1.50
CA LEU A 302 -25.55 1.78 -2.53
C LEU A 302 -24.90 0.56 -1.85
N PRO A 303 -25.04 -0.64 -2.45
CA PRO A 303 -24.33 -1.81 -1.95
C PRO A 303 -22.82 -1.59 -2.06
N LEU A 304 -22.10 -1.88 -0.98
CA LEU A 304 -20.64 -1.84 -0.94
C LEU A 304 -20.02 -3.03 -1.67
N GLY A 305 -20.75 -4.14 -1.76
CA GLY A 305 -20.34 -5.38 -2.42
C GLY A 305 -21.41 -6.47 -2.26
N PRO A 306 -21.16 -7.69 -2.77
CA PRO A 306 -22.05 -8.83 -2.53
C PRO A 306 -22.23 -9.09 -1.02
N GLY A 307 -23.45 -8.89 -0.53
CA GLY A 307 -23.78 -9.02 0.90
C GLY A 307 -23.32 -7.85 1.78
N GLY A 308 -22.77 -6.77 1.20
CA GLY A 308 -22.34 -5.57 1.94
C GLY A 308 -23.31 -4.42 1.72
N ARG A 309 -24.11 -4.10 2.75
CA ARG A 309 -25.05 -2.96 2.75
C ARG A 309 -24.47 -1.80 3.56
N ILE A 310 -25.14 -0.64 3.56
CA ILE A 310 -24.79 0.46 4.45
C ILE A 310 -25.44 0.24 5.82
N PHE A 311 -26.73 -0.08 5.81
CA PHE A 311 -27.53 -0.29 7.03
C PHE A 311 -27.73 -1.79 7.31
N LEU A 312 -27.74 -2.12 8.59
CA LEU A 312 -28.08 -3.42 9.13
C LEU A 312 -29.63 -3.52 9.10
N HIS A 313 -30.17 -4.39 8.26
CA HIS A 313 -31.59 -4.70 8.20
C HIS A 313 -31.85 -6.12 8.69
#